data_AF-A0A7Z0Q1T6-F1
#
_entry.id   AF-A0A7Z0Q1T6-F1
#
_cell.length_a   1.000
_cell.length_b   1.000
_cell.length_c   1.000
_cell.angle_alpha   90.00
_cell.angle_beta   90.00
_cell.angle_gamma   90.00
#
_symmetry.space_group_name_H-M   'P 1'
#
loop_
_entity.id
_entity.type
_entity.pdbx_description
1 polymer ?
#
loop_
_entity_poly.entity_id
_entity_poly.type
_entity_poly.pdbx_seq_one_letter_code
_entity_poly.pdbx_strand_id
1 'polypeptide(L)'
;ALRGVVLPSLRRPLPRVAVVVDTSGSMGEAELAAALGEITGVLREVGVRGNRVAVLACDADVHAVSRVTSVDQVALGGGGGTDMRVGIEAALAGPDRPGVVVVLTDGSTPWPAEPAACRLIAALVGDAAQDPPSWVETVRVPAG
;
A
#
# COMPACT_ATOMS: atom_id res chain seq x y z
N ALA A 1 -9.38 -45.26 -25.85
CA ALA A 1 -10.04 -44.09 -25.22
C ALA A 1 -9.43 -43.87 -23.84
N LEU A 2 -8.65 -42.80 -23.65
CA LEU A 2 -8.05 -42.48 -22.36
C LEU A 2 -9.09 -41.78 -21.48
N ARG A 3 -9.51 -42.46 -20.40
CA ARG A 3 -10.37 -41.91 -19.35
C ARG A 3 -9.52 -41.07 -18.41
N GLY A 4 -9.92 -39.82 -18.20
CA GLY A 4 -9.59 -39.04 -17.00
C GLY A 4 -8.14 -38.56 -16.89
N VAL A 5 -7.68 -37.73 -17.82
CA VAL A 5 -6.50 -36.88 -17.57
C VAL A 5 -6.97 -35.65 -16.80
N VAL A 6 -6.66 -35.57 -15.50
CA VAL A 6 -6.75 -34.32 -14.74
C VAL A 6 -5.46 -33.56 -15.01
N LEU A 7 -5.53 -32.52 -15.84
CA LEU A 7 -4.43 -31.59 -16.02
C LEU A 7 -4.31 -30.74 -14.74
N PRO A 8 -3.10 -30.56 -14.16
CA PRO A 8 -2.91 -29.61 -13.08
C PRO A 8 -3.40 -28.23 -13.53
N SER A 9 -4.42 -27.68 -12.88
CA SER A 9 -4.78 -26.29 -13.12
C SER A 9 -3.67 -25.42 -12.56
N LEU A 10 -2.93 -24.74 -13.43
CA LEU A 10 -2.02 -23.66 -13.04
C LEU A 10 -2.84 -22.44 -12.59
N ARG A 11 -3.55 -22.56 -11.46
CA ARG A 11 -4.18 -21.40 -10.82
C ARG A 11 -3.09 -20.63 -10.12
N ARG A 12 -2.79 -19.44 -10.62
CA ARG A 12 -2.05 -18.40 -9.88
C ARG A 12 -3.08 -17.47 -9.24
N PRO A 13 -3.55 -17.73 -8.00
CA PRO A 13 -4.42 -16.80 -7.31
C PRO A 13 -3.64 -15.50 -7.07
N LEU A 14 -3.96 -14.46 -7.85
CA LEU A 14 -3.36 -13.14 -7.66
C LEU A 14 -3.96 -12.48 -6.41
N PRO A 15 -3.13 -11.92 -5.50
CA PRO A 15 -3.64 -11.24 -4.32
C PRO A 15 -4.40 -9.97 -4.70
N ARG A 16 -5.25 -9.51 -3.79
CA ARG A 16 -5.72 -8.13 -3.76
C ARG A 16 -4.72 -7.31 -2.95
N VAL A 17 -4.36 -6.14 -3.47
CA VAL A 17 -3.38 -5.25 -2.89
C VAL A 17 -4.06 -3.92 -2.58
N ALA A 18 -3.89 -3.44 -1.36
CA ALA A 18 -4.21 -2.06 -1.00
C ALA A 18 -2.90 -1.29 -0.82
N VAL A 19 -2.82 -0.09 -1.38
CA VAL A 19 -1.71 0.84 -1.18
C VAL A 19 -2.23 1.98 -0.32
N VAL A 20 -1.72 2.11 0.89
CA VAL A 20 -2.00 3.20 1.82
C VAL A 20 -0.90 4.22 1.65
N VAL A 21 -1.27 5.47 1.44
CA VAL A 21 -0.35 6.55 1.09
C VAL A 21 -0.38 7.60 2.19
N ASP A 22 0.77 7.85 2.79
CA ASP A 22 0.99 8.98 3.69
C ASP A 22 1.14 10.25 2.85
N THR A 23 0.25 11.22 3.06
CA THR A 23 0.33 12.52 2.39
C THR A 23 0.80 13.64 3.31
N SER A 24 1.34 13.31 4.49
CA SER A 24 1.84 14.32 5.44
C SER A 24 2.88 15.26 4.84
N GLY A 25 3.06 16.41 5.50
CA GLY A 25 3.94 17.48 5.00
C GLY A 25 5.44 17.12 4.92
N SER A 26 5.88 15.97 5.45
CA SER A 26 7.25 15.46 5.26
C SER A 26 7.42 14.69 3.95
N MET A 27 6.32 14.31 3.29
CA MET A 27 6.33 13.58 2.02
C MET A 27 6.35 14.56 0.85
N GLY A 28 7.38 14.48 0.02
CA GLY A 28 7.47 15.26 -1.21
C GLY A 28 6.57 14.71 -2.32
N GLU A 29 5.94 15.60 -3.08
CA GLU A 29 4.99 15.25 -4.15
C GLU A 29 5.63 14.40 -5.25
N ALA A 30 6.85 14.76 -5.65
CA ALA A 30 7.57 14.07 -6.70
C ALA A 30 7.97 12.66 -6.29
N GLU A 31 8.46 12.49 -5.06
CA GLU A 31 8.87 11.22 -4.48
C GLU A 31 7.68 10.29 -4.32
N LEU A 32 6.54 10.83 -3.85
CA LEU A 32 5.31 10.06 -3.70
C LEU A 32 4.76 9.59 -5.06
N ALA A 33 4.72 10.49 -6.04
CA ALA A 33 4.28 10.16 -7.39
C ALA A 33 5.17 9.11 -8.04
N ALA A 34 6.50 9.23 -7.88
CA ALA A 34 7.47 8.27 -8.38
C ALA A 34 7.27 6.89 -7.75
N ALA A 35 7.24 6.81 -6.41
CA ALA A 35 7.07 5.55 -5.69
C ALA A 35 5.72 4.88 -6.01
N LEU A 36 4.64 5.64 -6.12
CA LEU A 36 3.35 5.12 -6.56
C LEU A 36 3.38 4.64 -8.02
N GLY A 37 4.05 5.37 -8.91
CA GLY A 37 4.29 4.96 -10.29
C GLY A 37 5.00 3.61 -10.37
N GLU A 38 6.06 3.43 -9.59
CA GLU A 38 6.82 2.18 -9.51
C GLU A 38 5.98 1.02 -8.95
N ILE A 39 5.31 1.22 -7.81
CA ILE A 39 4.45 0.19 -7.20
C ILE A 39 3.37 -0.24 -8.19
N THR A 40 2.67 0.72 -8.80
CA THR A 40 1.62 0.40 -9.77
C THR A 40 2.17 -0.27 -11.02
N GLY A 41 3.37 0.12 -11.48
CA GLY A 41 4.08 -0.54 -12.58
C GLY A 41 4.39 -2.01 -12.28
N VAL A 42 4.98 -2.29 -11.12
CA VAL A 42 5.31 -3.66 -10.67
C VAL A 42 4.05 -4.51 -10.53
N LEU A 43 2.99 -3.97 -9.91
CA LEU A 43 1.71 -4.67 -9.76
C LEU A 43 1.10 -5.03 -11.11
N ARG A 44 1.16 -4.11 -12.09
CA ARG A 44 0.68 -4.36 -13.46
C ARG A 44 1.45 -5.47 -14.14
N GLU A 45 2.78 -5.49 -14.01
CA GLU A 45 3.65 -6.50 -14.61
C GLU A 45 3.35 -7.92 -14.09
N VAL A 46 3.03 -8.05 -12.80
CA VAL A 46 2.65 -9.35 -12.21
C VAL A 46 1.16 -9.71 -12.42
N GLY A 47 0.43 -8.91 -13.20
CA GLY A 47 -0.98 -9.14 -13.55
C GLY A 47 -2.01 -8.66 -12.52
N VAL A 48 -1.57 -7.98 -11.46
CA VAL A 48 -2.45 -7.38 -10.44
C VAL A 48 -2.93 -6.02 -10.95
N ARG A 49 -4.21 -5.95 -11.36
CA ARG A 49 -4.80 -4.76 -12.01
C ARG A 49 -6.29 -4.62 -11.73
N GLY A 50 -6.85 -3.47 -12.08
CA GLY A 50 -8.28 -3.19 -11.95
C GLY A 50 -8.75 -3.25 -10.51
N ASN A 51 -9.87 -3.94 -10.25
CA ASN A 51 -10.47 -4.06 -8.92
C ASN A 51 -9.61 -4.82 -7.87
N ARG A 52 -8.46 -5.37 -8.27
CA ARG A 52 -7.52 -6.01 -7.35
C ARG A 52 -6.54 -5.03 -6.70
N VAL A 53 -6.46 -3.80 -7.21
CA VAL A 53 -5.67 -2.73 -6.59
C VAL A 53 -6.64 -1.70 -6.03
N ALA A 54 -6.42 -1.33 -4.78
CA ALA A 54 -7.02 -0.17 -4.15
C ALA A 54 -5.90 0.78 -3.73
N VAL A 55 -6.03 2.06 -3.98
CA VAL A 55 -5.13 3.06 -3.41
C VAL A 55 -5.95 3.88 -2.42
N LEU A 56 -5.39 4.13 -1.24
CA LEU A 56 -6.01 4.85 -0.15
C LEU A 56 -5.06 5.97 0.26
N ALA A 57 -5.46 7.22 0.07
CA ALA A 57 -4.71 8.36 0.57
C ALA A 57 -5.12 8.63 2.02
N CYS A 58 -4.12 8.75 2.90
CA CYS A 58 -4.29 9.09 4.30
C CYS A 58 -3.72 10.47 4.55
N ASP A 59 -4.65 11.39 4.80
CA ASP A 59 -4.34 12.80 5.01
C ASP A 59 -4.29 13.10 6.51
N ALA A 60 -3.21 13.76 6.93
CA ALA A 60 -2.97 14.17 8.30
C ALA A 60 -3.92 15.29 8.77
N ASP A 61 -4.33 16.20 7.89
CA ASP A 61 -5.09 17.40 8.24
C ASP A 61 -6.57 17.09 8.48
N VAL A 62 -7.11 16.11 7.75
CA VAL A 62 -8.54 15.74 7.82
C VAL A 62 -8.79 14.37 8.44
N HIS A 63 -7.73 13.65 8.85
CA HIS A 63 -7.80 12.24 9.31
C HIS A 63 -8.69 11.37 8.41
N ALA A 64 -8.70 11.67 7.11
CA ALA A 64 -9.60 11.05 6.16
C ALA A 64 -8.83 10.05 5.30
N VAL A 65 -9.47 8.90 5.07
CA VAL A 65 -9.00 7.90 4.13
C VAL A 65 -9.87 8.01 2.88
N SER A 66 -9.27 8.40 1.75
CA SER A 66 -9.98 8.47 0.46
C SER A 66 -9.53 7.33 -0.44
N ARG A 67 -10.50 6.60 -0.99
CA ARG A 67 -10.21 5.55 -1.97
C ARG A 67 -10.06 6.17 -3.35
N VAL A 68 -8.91 5.95 -3.96
CA VAL A 68 -8.61 6.39 -5.32
C VAL A 68 -8.37 5.20 -6.24
N THR A 69 -8.74 5.35 -7.51
CA THR A 69 -8.59 4.31 -8.54
C THR A 69 -7.40 4.58 -9.46
N SER A 70 -6.82 5.78 -9.39
CA SER A 70 -5.55 6.14 -10.02
C SER A 70 -4.68 6.96 -9.08
N VAL A 71 -3.38 6.99 -9.36
CA VAL A 71 -2.38 7.76 -8.61
C VAL A 71 -2.65 9.26 -8.72
N ASP A 72 -3.10 9.73 -9.89
CA ASP A 72 -3.38 11.15 -10.18
C ASP A 72 -4.52 11.74 -9.34
N GLN A 73 -5.26 10.89 -8.61
CA GLN A 73 -6.36 11.30 -7.72
C GLN A 73 -5.91 11.48 -6.26
N VAL A 74 -4.65 11.16 -5.93
CA VAL A 74 -4.09 11.39 -4.60
C VAL A 74 -3.83 12.88 -4.43
N ALA A 75 -4.62 13.54 -3.58
CA ALA A 75 -4.37 14.91 -3.17
C ALA A 75 -3.49 14.93 -1.92
N LEU A 76 -2.45 15.78 -1.91
CA LEU A 76 -1.60 15.99 -0.75
C LEU A 76 -2.25 17.01 0.19
N GLY A 77 -2.63 16.58 1.40
CA GLY A 77 -2.96 17.46 2.52
C GLY A 77 -1.91 17.33 3.61
N GLY A 78 -1.42 18.47 4.13
CA GLY A 78 -0.16 18.52 4.84
C GLY A 78 -0.19 19.39 6.10
N GLY A 79 0.45 18.88 7.18
CA GLY A 79 0.84 19.72 8.32
C GLY A 79 0.79 19.09 9.72
N GLY A 80 0.49 17.79 9.85
CA GLY A 80 0.43 17.10 11.15
C GLY A 80 0.90 15.64 11.09
N GLY A 81 0.93 14.97 12.25
CA GLY A 81 1.30 13.56 12.33
C GLY A 81 0.21 12.65 11.77
N THR A 82 0.57 11.73 10.88
CA THR A 82 -0.34 10.74 10.31
C THR A 82 -0.44 9.50 11.19
N ASP A 83 -1.63 8.91 11.32
CA ASP A 83 -1.82 7.61 11.97
C ASP A 83 -2.10 6.52 10.92
N MET A 84 -1.06 5.77 10.54
CA MET A 84 -1.18 4.69 9.56
C MET A 84 -2.07 3.55 10.04
N ARG A 85 -2.36 3.42 11.34
CA ARG A 85 -3.33 2.42 11.83
C ARG A 85 -4.70 2.67 11.22
N VAL A 86 -5.12 3.94 11.11
CA VAL A 86 -6.41 4.32 10.51
C VAL A 86 -6.47 3.93 9.03
N GLY A 87 -5.40 4.20 8.28
CA GLY A 87 -5.28 3.84 6.87
C GLY A 87 -5.33 2.33 6.63
N ILE A 88 -4.58 1.58 7.45
CA ILE A 88 -4.53 0.11 7.41
C ILE A 88 -5.90 -0.49 7.77
N GLU A 89 -6.54 0.00 8.83
CA GLU A 89 -7.87 -0.44 9.25
C GLU A 89 -8.92 -0.17 8.18
N ALA A 90 -8.91 1.02 7.57
CA ALA A 90 -9.81 1.36 6.48
C ALA A 90 -9.61 0.46 5.26
N ALA A 91 -8.36 0.13 4.92
CA ALA A 91 -8.05 -0.83 3.86
C ALA A 91 -8.61 -2.23 4.16
N LEU A 92 -8.55 -2.66 5.42
CA LEU A 92 -9.00 -3.98 5.86
C LEU A 92 -10.52 -4.09 6.04
N ALA A 93 -11.20 -2.98 6.36
CA ALA A 93 -12.64 -2.91 6.52
C ALA A 93 -13.41 -2.84 5.19
N GLY A 94 -12.72 -2.58 4.08
CA GLY A 94 -13.33 -2.51 2.75
C GLY A 94 -13.96 -3.84 2.28
N PRO A 95 -14.93 -3.79 1.35
CA PRO A 95 -15.65 -4.97 0.86
C PRO A 95 -14.74 -5.97 0.13
N ASP A 96 -13.66 -5.47 -0.46
CA ASP A 96 -12.64 -6.24 -1.17
C ASP A 96 -11.37 -6.35 -0.34
N ARG A 97 -11.44 -7.09 0.77
CA ARG A 97 -10.34 -7.21 1.74
C ARG A 97 -9.02 -7.61 1.07
N PRO A 98 -7.94 -6.82 1.24
CA PRO A 98 -6.65 -7.11 0.63
C PRO A 98 -5.93 -8.27 1.35
N GLY A 99 -5.13 -9.02 0.58
CA GLY A 99 -4.18 -10.01 1.13
C GLY A 99 -2.81 -9.39 1.44
N VAL A 100 -2.53 -8.23 0.85
CA VAL A 100 -1.30 -7.44 1.05
C VAL A 100 -1.69 -5.97 1.16
N VAL A 101 -1.18 -5.29 2.18
CA VAL A 101 -1.24 -3.84 2.31
C VAL A 101 0.17 -3.29 2.18
N VAL A 102 0.38 -2.36 1.25
CA VAL A 102 1.61 -1.60 1.08
C VAL A 102 1.38 -0.22 1.68
N VAL A 103 2.22 0.22 2.60
CA VAL A 103 2.16 1.54 3.23
C VAL A 103 3.32 2.36 2.71
N LEU A 104 3.03 3.46 2.02
CA LEU A 104 4.03 4.38 1.49
C LEU A 104 4.14 5.57 2.43
N THR A 105 5.26 5.70 3.13
CA THR A 105 5.47 6.66 4.23
C THR A 105 6.97 6.87 4.47
N ASP A 106 7.34 7.95 5.17
CA ASP A 106 8.68 8.13 5.75
C ASP A 106 8.87 7.34 7.06
N GLY A 107 7.84 6.63 7.51
CA GLY A 107 7.85 5.79 8.70
C GLY A 107 7.58 6.53 10.01
N SER A 108 7.46 7.86 9.98
CA SER A 108 7.21 8.71 11.16
C SER A 108 5.73 8.72 11.57
N THR A 109 5.19 7.54 11.83
CA THR A 109 3.76 7.31 12.09
C THR A 109 3.55 6.21 13.13
N PRO A 110 2.50 6.26 13.96
CA PRO A 110 2.08 5.12 14.75
C PRO A 110 1.77 3.90 13.86
N TRP A 111 2.44 2.80 14.16
CA TRP A 111 2.17 1.49 13.56
C TRP A 111 1.21 0.67 14.43
N PRO A 112 0.51 -0.33 13.87
CA PRO A 112 -0.21 -1.31 14.68
C PRO A 112 0.73 -1.95 15.70
N ALA A 113 0.23 -2.26 16.90
CA ALA A 113 1.05 -2.93 17.92
C ALA A 113 1.32 -4.40 17.58
N GLU A 114 0.34 -5.03 16.93
CA GLU A 114 0.34 -6.45 16.57
C GLU A 114 0.21 -6.63 15.05
N PRO A 115 0.68 -7.76 14.49
CA PRO A 115 0.54 -8.07 13.08
C PRO A 115 -0.92 -8.00 12.59
N ALA A 116 -1.13 -7.33 11.46
CA ALA A 116 -2.42 -7.30 10.80
C ALA A 116 -2.79 -8.70 10.25
N ALA A 117 -4.08 -8.89 9.97
CA ALA A 117 -4.59 -10.14 9.36
C ALA A 117 -4.12 -10.37 7.90
N CYS A 118 -3.37 -9.42 7.32
CA CYS A 118 -2.77 -9.50 6.00
C CYS A 118 -1.26 -9.24 6.11
N ARG A 119 -0.53 -9.51 5.02
CA ARG A 119 0.86 -9.04 4.94
C ARG A 119 0.87 -7.51 4.89
N LEU A 120 1.73 -6.91 5.71
CA LEU A 120 1.96 -5.48 5.73
C LEU A 120 3.39 -5.20 5.24
N ILE A 121 3.51 -4.37 4.22
CA ILE A 121 4.79 -3.94 3.64
C ILE A 121 4.90 -2.43 3.82
N ALA A 122 5.96 -1.96 4.49
CA ALA A 122 6.32 -0.55 4.52
C ALA A 122 7.25 -0.24 3.35
N ALA A 123 6.78 0.56 2.40
CA ALA A 123 7.59 1.22 1.39
C ALA A 123 8.08 2.55 1.99
N LEU A 124 9.28 2.51 2.59
CA LEU A 124 9.87 3.64 3.29
C LEU A 124 10.52 4.61 2.29
N VAL A 125 10.00 5.84 2.22
CA VAL A 125 10.47 6.87 1.29
C VAL A 125 11.50 7.76 1.97
N GLY A 126 12.63 7.96 1.29
CA GLY A 126 13.69 8.86 1.74
C GLY A 126 14.71 8.21 2.66
N ASP A 127 15.90 8.82 2.71
CA ASP A 127 17.07 8.22 3.37
C ASP A 127 16.97 8.24 4.90
N ALA A 128 16.18 9.18 5.45
CA ALA A 128 15.97 9.34 6.88
C ALA A 128 14.73 8.61 7.40
N ALA A 129 14.14 7.71 6.60
CA ALA A 129 12.93 7.01 6.97
C ALA A 129 13.11 6.17 8.25
N GLN A 130 12.11 6.22 9.13
CA GLN A 130 12.09 5.50 10.39
C GLN A 130 11.65 4.05 10.19
N ASP A 131 12.30 3.11 10.87
CA ASP A 131 11.96 1.70 10.74
C ASP A 131 10.62 1.37 11.45
N PRO A 132 9.74 0.59 10.81
CA PRO A 132 8.52 0.09 11.44
C PRO A 132 8.84 -1.03 12.45
N PRO A 133 7.83 -1.56 13.18
CA PRO A 133 7.99 -2.78 13.96
C PRO A 133 8.58 -3.93 13.13
N SER A 134 9.44 -4.74 13.74
CA SER A 134 10.20 -5.81 13.05
C SER A 134 9.37 -6.87 12.30
N TRP A 135 8.08 -6.98 12.59
CA TRP A 135 7.17 -7.89 11.89
C TRP A 135 6.63 -7.32 10.57
N VAL A 136 6.83 -6.02 10.32
CA VAL A 136 6.48 -5.35 9.07
C VAL A 136 7.58 -5.57 8.05
N GLU A 137 7.23 -6.14 6.90
CA GLU A 137 8.17 -6.28 5.80
C GLU A 137 8.54 -4.89 5.26
N THR A 138 9.82 -4.60 5.09
CA THR A 138 10.28 -3.24 4.78
C THR A 138 11.01 -3.22 3.43
N VAL A 139 10.62 -2.29 2.57
CA VAL A 139 11.27 -1.95 1.31
C VAL A 139 11.67 -0.48 1.38
N ARG A 140 12.93 -0.18 1.10
CA ARG A 140 13.42 1.21 1.06
C ARG A 140 13.33 1.75 -0.36
N VAL A 141 12.68 2.90 -0.50
CA VAL A 141 12.51 3.64 -1.75
C VAL A 141 13.41 4.89 -1.65
N PRO A 142 14.54 4.92 -2.35
CA PRO A 142 15.43 6.09 -2.32
C PRO A 142 14.71 7.31 -2.88
N ALA A 143 14.97 8.47 -2.29
CA ALA A 143 14.57 9.75 -2.89
C ALA A 143 15.45 9.99 -4.14
N GLY A 144 14.83 10.28 -5.27
CA GLY A 144 15.51 10.50 -6.56
C GLY A 144 16.21 11.85 -6.66
#